data_AF-A0A380E1L3-F1
#
_entry.id   AF-A0A380E1L3-F1
#
_cell.length_a   1.000
_cell.length_b   1.000
_cell.length_c   1.000
_cell.angle_alpha   90.00
_cell.angle_beta   90.00
_cell.angle_gamma   90.00
#
_symmetry.space_group_name_H-M   'P 1'
#
loop_
_entity.id
_entity.type
_entity.pdbx_description
1 polymer ?
#
loop_
_entity_poly.entity_id
_entity_poly.type
_entity_poly.pdbx_seq_one_letter_code
_entity_poly.pdbx_strand_id
1 'polypeptide(L)'
;MNEIAPRPHNSGHYSIEACDYSQFDTHILAVTGQLLPNSIELLKPAVMMNLLGKDLDLLENEFNEHPEWHLHIYGKSERKDSRKMGHMTVLTNDVNQTEQDMYAKFEGSN
;
A
#
# COMPACT_ATOMS: atom_id res chain seq x y z
N MET A 1 -16.83 -5.91 -15.41
CA MET A 1 -15.64 -6.69 -15.01
C MET A 1 -14.52 -6.27 -15.96
N ASN A 2 -13.40 -5.73 -15.46
CA ASN A 2 -12.30 -5.26 -16.33
C ASN A 2 -11.25 -6.36 -16.55
N GLU A 3 -10.64 -6.87 -15.48
CA GLU A 3 -9.63 -7.94 -15.49
C GLU A 3 -9.69 -8.73 -14.18
N ILE A 4 -9.17 -9.96 -14.15
CA ILE A 4 -9.06 -10.80 -12.95
C ILE A 4 -7.59 -11.20 -12.73
N ALA A 5 -7.07 -10.94 -11.52
CA ALA A 5 -5.79 -11.45 -11.07
C ALA A 5 -6.00 -12.62 -10.08
N PRO A 6 -5.60 -13.85 -10.41
CA PRO A 6 -5.79 -15.02 -9.55
C PRO A 6 -4.70 -15.14 -8.47
N ARG A 7 -4.42 -14.05 -7.76
CA ARG A 7 -3.37 -13.93 -6.74
C ARG A 7 -3.62 -12.69 -5.86
N PRO A 8 -2.93 -12.54 -4.72
CA PRO A 8 -2.83 -11.24 -4.06
C PRO A 8 -2.49 -10.12 -5.06
N HIS A 9 -3.17 -9.00 -4.90
CA HIS A 9 -3.16 -7.90 -5.87
C HIS A 9 -2.68 -6.61 -5.23
N ASN A 10 -2.05 -5.75 -6.04
CA ASN A 10 -1.43 -4.52 -5.57
C ASN A 10 -2.40 -3.59 -4.83
N SER A 11 -3.64 -3.53 -5.30
CA SER A 11 -4.69 -2.70 -4.69
C SER A 11 -5.15 -3.19 -3.31
N GLY A 12 -4.74 -4.38 -2.87
CA GLY A 12 -5.11 -4.92 -1.55
C GLY A 12 -4.05 -4.70 -0.48
N HIS A 13 -2.90 -4.08 -0.77
CA HIS A 13 -1.79 -3.98 0.18
C HIS A 13 -2.15 -3.18 1.42
N TYR A 14 -3.03 -2.18 1.30
CA TYR A 14 -3.56 -1.40 2.43
C TYR A 14 -4.13 -2.26 3.58
N SER A 15 -4.60 -3.48 3.27
CA SER A 15 -5.17 -4.39 4.26
C SER A 15 -4.17 -4.87 5.32
N ILE A 16 -2.85 -4.69 5.09
CA ILE A 16 -1.82 -5.00 6.09
C ILE A 16 -1.97 -4.10 7.31
N GLU A 17 -2.17 -2.78 7.10
CA GLU A 17 -2.31 -1.81 8.20
C GLU A 17 -3.76 -1.55 8.58
N ALA A 18 -4.68 -1.63 7.62
CA ALA A 18 -6.03 -1.08 7.76
C ALA A 18 -7.10 -2.10 8.18
N CYS A 19 -6.82 -3.40 8.06
CA CYS A 19 -7.79 -4.46 8.32
C CYS A 19 -7.36 -5.36 9.48
N ASP A 20 -8.30 -6.12 10.00
CA ASP A 20 -8.07 -7.18 11.00
C ASP A 20 -7.32 -8.41 10.43
N TYR A 21 -7.44 -8.65 9.13
CA TYR A 21 -6.60 -9.58 8.36
C TYR A 21 -6.18 -8.97 7.03
N SER A 22 -4.92 -9.19 6.64
CA SER A 22 -4.46 -8.82 5.31
C SER A 22 -4.90 -9.84 4.24
N GLN A 23 -4.85 -9.41 2.98
CA GLN A 23 -5.01 -10.32 1.85
C GLN A 23 -3.97 -11.45 1.83
N PHE A 24 -2.82 -11.27 2.48
CA PHE A 24 -1.77 -12.29 2.54
C PHE A 24 -2.06 -13.30 3.64
N ASP A 25 -2.54 -12.86 4.81
CA ASP A 25 -2.93 -13.73 5.91
C ASP A 25 -4.02 -14.71 5.45
N THR A 26 -5.09 -14.15 4.86
CA THR A 26 -6.20 -14.94 4.34
C THR A 26 -5.80 -15.83 3.16
N HIS A 27 -4.87 -15.39 2.30
CA HIS A 27 -4.33 -16.24 1.25
C HIS A 27 -3.60 -17.46 1.81
N ILE A 28 -2.79 -17.26 2.87
CA ILE A 28 -2.09 -18.36 3.54
C ILE A 28 -3.08 -19.29 4.25
N LEU A 29 -4.08 -18.76 4.95
CA LEU A 29 -5.14 -19.58 5.57
C LEU A 29 -5.83 -20.46 4.51
N ALA A 30 -6.21 -19.88 3.37
CA ALA A 30 -6.87 -20.60 2.29
C ALA A 30 -5.98 -21.71 1.69
N VAL A 31 -4.73 -21.39 1.32
CA VAL A 31 -3.84 -22.36 0.65
C VAL A 31 -3.38 -23.49 1.56
N THR A 32 -3.43 -23.28 2.88
CA THR A 32 -3.10 -24.30 3.89
C THR A 32 -4.33 -25.01 4.46
N GLY A 33 -5.52 -24.79 3.89
CA GLY A 33 -6.76 -25.48 4.26
C GLY A 33 -7.33 -25.07 5.62
N GLN A 34 -6.97 -23.90 6.13
CA GLN A 34 -7.48 -23.36 7.40
C GLN A 34 -8.84 -22.68 7.19
N LEU A 35 -9.57 -22.49 8.29
CA LEU A 35 -10.80 -21.71 8.27
C LEU A 35 -10.50 -20.23 8.01
N LEU A 36 -11.28 -19.62 7.12
CA LEU A 36 -11.25 -18.18 6.89
C LEU A 36 -12.14 -17.45 7.90
N PRO A 37 -11.82 -16.19 8.24
CA PRO A 37 -12.74 -15.36 9.02
C PRO A 37 -14.05 -15.15 8.26
N ASN A 38 -15.16 -15.03 8.98
CA ASN A 38 -16.50 -14.82 8.37
C ASN A 38 -16.64 -13.45 7.69
N SER A 39 -15.83 -12.48 8.10
CA SER A 39 -15.79 -11.12 7.58
C SER A 39 -14.37 -10.57 7.73
N ILE A 40 -14.08 -9.53 6.96
CA ILE A 40 -12.88 -8.69 7.12
C ILE A 40 -13.38 -7.33 7.60
N GLU A 41 -12.82 -6.84 8.69
CA GLU A 41 -13.16 -5.54 9.26
C GLU A 41 -12.15 -4.49 8.81
N LEU A 42 -12.64 -3.36 8.29
CA LEU A 42 -11.81 -2.18 8.05
C LEU A 42 -11.70 -1.41 9.37
N LEU A 43 -10.57 -1.56 10.06
CA LEU A 43 -10.31 -0.96 11.37
C LEU A 43 -10.14 0.56 11.27
N LYS A 44 -9.56 1.04 10.18
CA LYS A 44 -9.40 2.47 9.89
C LYS A 44 -9.32 2.74 8.38
N PRO A 45 -9.95 3.79 7.85
CA PRO A 45 -9.78 4.18 6.45
C PRO A 45 -8.31 4.42 6.08
N ALA A 46 -7.95 4.16 4.83
CA ALA A 46 -6.57 4.24 4.37
C ALA A 46 -6.47 4.79 2.94
N VAL A 47 -5.40 5.55 2.68
CA VAL A 47 -4.96 5.93 1.33
C VAL A 47 -3.63 5.23 1.08
N MET A 48 -3.56 4.47 -0.02
CA MET A 48 -2.36 3.71 -0.36
C MET A 48 -1.76 4.20 -1.67
N MET A 49 -0.48 4.53 -1.65
CA MET A 49 0.26 5.00 -2.82
C MET A 49 1.33 3.96 -3.19
N ASN A 50 1.49 3.70 -4.50
CA ASN A 50 2.68 2.99 -4.96
C ASN A 50 3.90 3.90 -4.84
N LEU A 51 5.05 3.31 -4.59
CA LEU A 51 6.34 3.97 -4.73
C LEU A 51 7.09 3.34 -5.91
N LEU A 52 7.10 4.04 -7.04
CA LEU A 52 7.93 3.74 -8.18
C LEU A 52 9.36 4.27 -7.95
N GLY A 53 10.31 3.97 -8.84
CA GLY A 53 11.68 4.47 -8.72
C GLY A 53 11.73 6.00 -8.67
N LYS A 54 10.99 6.65 -9.57
CA LYS A 54 10.90 8.13 -9.64
C LYS A 54 10.27 8.76 -8.39
N ASP A 55 9.36 8.05 -7.73
CA ASP A 55 8.75 8.51 -6.48
C ASP A 55 9.75 8.43 -5.32
N LEU A 56 10.62 7.41 -5.31
CA LEU A 56 11.72 7.35 -4.33
C LEU A 56 12.73 8.47 -4.55
N ASP A 57 13.10 8.75 -5.80
CA ASP A 57 14.03 9.85 -6.12
C ASP A 57 13.49 11.21 -5.65
N LEU A 58 12.15 11.38 -5.63
CA LEU A 58 11.49 12.57 -5.11
C LEU A 58 11.41 12.59 -3.57
N LEU A 59 10.97 11.49 -2.95
CA LEU A 59 10.43 11.50 -1.58
C LEU A 59 11.33 10.83 -0.52
N GLU A 60 12.37 10.07 -0.90
CA GLU A 60 13.05 9.18 0.05
C GLU A 60 13.73 9.89 1.23
N ASN A 61 14.13 11.15 1.05
CA ASN A 61 14.78 11.95 2.10
C ASN A 61 13.80 12.44 3.18
N GLU A 62 12.48 12.41 2.93
CA GLU A 62 11.45 12.83 3.88
C GLU A 62 10.89 11.64 4.69
N PHE A 63 11.24 10.40 4.32
CA PHE A 63 10.66 9.19 4.90
C PHE A 63 10.85 9.07 6.42
N ASN A 64 11.96 9.58 6.94
CA ASN A 64 12.25 9.59 8.38
C ASN A 64 11.37 10.56 9.17
N GLU A 65 10.76 11.55 8.51
CA GLU A 65 9.91 12.57 9.12
C GLU A 65 8.43 12.14 9.17
N HIS A 66 8.07 11.12 8.39
CA HIS A 66 6.69 10.70 8.16
C HIS A 66 6.41 9.24 8.58
N PRO A 67 6.44 8.91 9.89
CA PRO A 67 6.13 7.56 10.37
C PRO A 67 4.69 7.13 10.03
N GLU A 68 3.76 8.08 9.86
CA GLU A 68 2.36 7.83 9.51
C GLU A 68 2.16 7.28 8.08
N TRP A 69 3.21 7.32 7.24
CA TRP A 69 3.13 6.78 5.88
C TRP A 69 3.22 5.26 5.82
N HIS A 70 3.66 4.57 6.89
CA HIS A 70 3.81 3.11 6.92
C HIS A 70 4.49 2.56 5.65
N LEU A 71 5.78 2.88 5.52
CA LEU A 71 6.55 2.57 4.31
C LEU A 71 6.88 1.08 4.22
N HIS A 72 6.61 0.48 3.05
CA HIS A 72 7.04 -0.86 2.67
C HIS A 72 7.99 -0.78 1.48
N ILE A 73 9.28 -0.97 1.72
CA ILE A 73 10.32 -0.99 0.68
C ILE A 73 10.67 -2.45 0.35
N TYR A 74 10.48 -2.86 -0.91
CA TYR A 74 10.61 -4.26 -1.33
C TYR A 74 12.06 -4.77 -1.44
N GLY A 75 13.06 -3.95 -1.11
CA GLY A 75 14.48 -4.35 -1.11
C GLY A 75 15.07 -4.65 -2.49
N LYS A 76 14.47 -4.15 -3.58
CA LYS A 76 15.00 -4.33 -4.95
C LYS A 76 16.24 -3.48 -5.15
N SER A 77 17.35 -4.09 -5.56
CA SER A 77 18.65 -3.42 -5.72
C SER A 77 18.71 -2.44 -6.90
N GLU A 78 18.03 -2.73 -8.00
CA GLU A 78 18.04 -1.89 -9.20
C GLU A 78 16.78 -1.02 -9.27
N ARG A 79 16.96 0.29 -9.05
CA ARG A 79 15.92 1.32 -9.18
C ARG A 79 15.73 1.70 -10.66
N LYS A 80 14.49 1.75 -11.11
CA LYS A 80 14.07 2.28 -12.44
C LYS A 80 12.82 3.10 -12.25
N ASP A 81 12.69 4.19 -12.99
CA ASP A 81 11.64 5.21 -12.83
C ASP A 81 10.26 4.59 -12.69
N SER A 82 9.85 3.69 -13.60
CA SER A 82 8.53 3.06 -13.61
C SER A 82 8.43 1.72 -12.85
N ARG A 83 9.49 1.31 -12.15
CA ARG A 83 9.50 0.03 -11.41
C ARG A 83 8.93 0.24 -10.02
N LYS A 84 7.96 -0.58 -9.61
CA LYS A 84 7.45 -0.60 -8.23
C LYS A 84 8.55 -1.01 -7.27
N MET A 85 9.01 -0.07 -6.45
CA MET A 85 10.05 -0.24 -5.44
C MET A 85 9.46 -0.44 -4.04
N GLY A 86 8.24 0.05 -3.82
CA GLY A 86 7.53 -0.09 -2.56
C GLY A 86 6.07 0.34 -2.66
N HIS A 87 5.46 0.51 -1.51
CA HIS A 87 4.22 1.25 -1.32
C HIS A 87 4.22 1.92 0.06
N MET A 88 3.28 2.83 0.25
CA MET A 88 2.99 3.44 1.56
C MET A 88 1.50 3.36 1.82
N THR A 89 1.11 3.20 3.08
CA THR A 89 -0.28 3.16 3.54
C THR A 89 -0.50 4.24 4.60
N VAL A 90 -1.22 5.30 4.24
CA VAL A 90 -1.57 6.39 5.16
C VAL A 90 -2.94 6.10 5.79
N LEU A 91 -2.95 5.72 7.07
CA LEU A 91 -4.18 5.52 7.82
C LEU A 91 -4.79 6.87 8.23
N THR A 92 -6.03 7.12 7.84
CA THR A 92 -6.67 8.43 7.98
C THR A 92 -8.10 8.35 8.49
N ASN A 93 -8.59 9.45 9.07
CA ASN A 93 -10.01 9.65 9.37
C ASN A 93 -10.69 10.56 8.35
N ASP A 94 -9.92 11.17 7.44
CA ASP A 94 -10.40 12.02 6.35
C ASP A 94 -9.69 11.63 5.06
N VAL A 95 -10.32 10.74 4.30
CA VAL A 95 -9.77 10.20 3.05
C VAL A 95 -9.61 11.30 2.00
N ASN A 96 -10.54 12.25 1.93
CA ASN A 96 -10.54 13.29 0.91
C ASN A 96 -9.38 14.27 1.15
N GLN A 97 -9.15 14.67 2.40
CA GLN A 97 -8.01 15.53 2.72
C GLN A 97 -6.69 14.80 2.45
N THR A 98 -6.55 13.56 2.91
CA THR A 98 -5.32 12.77 2.68
C THR A 98 -5.07 12.54 1.20
N GLU A 99 -6.11 12.33 0.38
CA GLU A 99 -5.97 12.24 -1.07
C GLU A 99 -5.35 13.52 -1.67
N GLN A 100 -5.82 14.71 -1.25
CA GLN A 100 -5.26 15.98 -1.71
C GLN A 100 -3.80 16.17 -1.26
N ASP A 101 -3.50 15.80 -0.01
CA ASP A 101 -2.13 15.86 0.52
C ASP A 101 -1.19 14.96 -0.29
N MET A 102 -1.65 13.76 -0.67
CA MET A 102 -0.87 12.84 -1.50
C MET A 102 -0.72 13.34 -2.93
N TYR A 103 -1.74 13.95 -3.54
CA TYR A 103 -1.57 14.56 -4.87
C TYR A 103 -0.49 15.65 -4.86
N ALA A 104 -0.52 16.55 -3.88
CA ALA A 104 0.49 17.59 -3.74
C ALA A 104 1.88 17.01 -3.51
N LYS A 105 1.98 15.96 -2.68
CA LYS A 105 3.27 15.32 -2.37
C LYS A 105 3.88 14.61 -3.59
N PHE A 106 3.08 14.04 -4.48
CA PHE A 106 3.54 13.29 -5.66
C PHE A 106 3.59 14.11 -6.96
N GLU A 107 3.26 15.41 -6.93
CA GLU A 107 3.20 16.25 -8.15
C GLU A 107 4.52 16.27 -8.95
N GLY A 108 5.65 16.21 -8.25
CA GLY A 108 6.99 16.27 -8.85
C GLY A 108 7.52 14.98 -9.46
N SER A 109 6.78 13.86 -9.36
CA SER A 109 7.26 12.54 -9.81
C SER A 109 6.58 12.04 -11.08
N ASN A 110 5.76 12.86 -11.77
CA ASN A 110 5.05 12.46 -12.99
C ASN A 110 5.96 12.26 -14.21
#